data_AF-A0A6G2HCK2-F1
#
_entry.id   AF-A0A6G2HCK2-F1
#
_cell.length_a   1.000
_cell.length_b   1.000
_cell.length_c   1.000
_cell.angle_alpha   90.00
_cell.angle_beta   90.00
_cell.angle_gamma   90.00
#
_symmetry.space_group_name_H-M   'P 1'
#
loop_
_entity.id
_entity.type
_entity.pdbx_description
1 polymer ?
#
loop_
_entity_poly.entity_id
_entity_poly.type
_entity_poly.pdbx_seq_one_letter_code
_entity_poly.pdbx_strand_id
1 'polypeptide(L)'
;MTIADRFGADIDVRGPDPDSEGTFLVTPVDGVDHEAFVTALLGVIGGHDRLLAHHRSGFALVRIPFDRSRRLRRLPWIATVGGVSFDPERFAAVVGGNPPT
;
A
#
# COMPACT_ATOMS: atom_id res chain seq x y z
N MET A 1 -25.55 2.66 -19.00
CA MET A 1 -25.86 1.21 -19.05
C MET A 1 -24.65 0.47 -18.53
N THR A 2 -24.75 -0.14 -17.35
CA THR A 2 -23.64 -0.82 -16.66
C THR A 2 -23.60 -2.31 -17.02
N ILE A 3 -22.51 -3.02 -16.70
CA ILE A 3 -22.42 -4.48 -16.86
C ILE A 3 -23.50 -5.21 -16.06
N ALA A 4 -23.87 -4.69 -14.88
CA ALA A 4 -24.91 -5.26 -14.02
C ALA A 4 -26.30 -5.23 -14.69
N ASP A 5 -26.63 -4.13 -15.38
CA ASP A 5 -27.91 -3.97 -16.10
C ASP A 5 -28.11 -5.02 -17.21
N ARG A 6 -27.03 -5.60 -17.74
CA ARG A 6 -27.09 -6.63 -18.81
C ARG A 6 -27.32 -8.05 -18.29
N PHE A 7 -27.04 -8.33 -17.02
CA PHE A 7 -27.07 -9.69 -16.47
C PHE A 7 -28.24 -9.94 -15.50
N GLY A 8 -29.07 -8.93 -15.18
CA GLY A 8 -30.19 -9.09 -14.27
C GLY A 8 -29.79 -9.57 -12.87
N ALA A 9 -28.55 -9.30 -12.47
CA ALA A 9 -27.95 -9.76 -11.23
C ALA A 9 -27.51 -8.56 -10.39
N ASP A 10 -27.82 -8.60 -9.09
CA ASP A 10 -27.26 -7.68 -8.11
C ASP A 10 -25.82 -8.12 -7.80
N ILE A 11 -24.85 -7.26 -8.09
CA ILE A 11 -23.44 -7.54 -7.84
C ILE A 11 -23.02 -6.75 -6.59
N ASP A 12 -23.03 -7.44 -5.45
CA ASP A 12 -22.49 -6.92 -4.19
C ASP A 12 -20.97 -7.23 -4.10
N VAL A 13 -20.13 -6.26 -4.46
CA VAL A 13 -18.67 -6.37 -4.28
C VAL A 13 -18.30 -5.96 -2.86
N ARG A 14 -18.23 -6.95 -1.96
CA ARG A 14 -17.72 -6.75 -0.60
C ARG A 14 -16.19 -6.78 -0.60
N GLY A 15 -15.59 -5.65 -0.30
CA GLY A 15 -14.16 -5.57 -0.03
C GLY A 15 -13.80 -6.17 1.34
N PRO A 16 -12.49 -6.24 1.67
CA PRO A 16 -12.04 -6.53 3.03
C PRO A 16 -12.69 -5.60 4.05
N ASP A 17 -12.76 -6.05 5.30
CA ASP A 17 -13.13 -5.18 6.43
C ASP A 17 -12.23 -3.92 6.43
N PRO A 18 -12.80 -2.71 6.54
CA PRO A 18 -12.06 -1.45 6.57
C PRO A 18 -10.88 -1.42 7.55
N ASP A 19 -11.02 -2.09 8.69
CA ASP A 19 -10.05 -2.09 9.78
C ASP A 19 -9.08 -3.28 9.71
N SER A 20 -9.26 -4.19 8.76
CA SER A 20 -8.30 -5.29 8.54
C SER A 20 -6.96 -4.74 8.07
N GLU A 21 -5.91 -5.09 8.81
CA GLU A 21 -4.52 -4.82 8.45
C GLU A 21 -4.11 -5.63 7.22
N GLY A 22 -3.41 -4.98 6.29
CA GLY A 22 -2.86 -5.61 5.10
C GLY A 22 -1.56 -4.96 4.67
N THR A 23 -0.84 -5.65 3.78
CA THR A 23 0.40 -5.11 3.20
C THR A 23 0.15 -4.52 1.83
N PHE A 24 0.64 -3.31 1.62
CA PHE A 24 0.43 -2.55 0.40
C PHE A 24 1.75 -2.03 -0.16
N LEU A 25 1.93 -2.22 -1.46
CA LEU A 25 2.92 -1.52 -2.26
C LEU A 25 2.39 -0.12 -2.58
N VAL A 26 3.21 0.88 -2.32
CA VAL A 26 2.93 2.28 -2.61
C VAL A 26 4.05 2.84 -3.48
N THR A 27 3.68 3.46 -4.60
CA THR A 27 4.62 4.14 -5.49
C THR A 27 4.23 5.60 -5.68
N PRO A 28 5.19 6.53 -5.76
CA PRO A 28 4.91 7.92 -6.08
C PRO A 28 4.61 8.08 -7.57
N VAL A 29 4.07 9.25 -7.92
CA VAL A 29 4.07 9.72 -9.32
C VAL A 29 5.48 10.02 -9.81
N ASP A 30 5.69 9.95 -11.12
CA ASP A 30 7.00 10.18 -11.73
C ASP A 30 7.56 11.56 -11.37
N GLY A 31 8.86 11.61 -11.07
CA GLY A 31 9.57 12.85 -10.77
C GLY A 31 9.47 13.33 -9.31
N VAL A 32 8.74 12.63 -8.44
CA VAL A 32 8.78 12.88 -6.99
C VAL A 32 10.07 12.36 -6.39
N ASP A 33 10.75 13.19 -5.60
CA ASP A 33 11.92 12.80 -4.83
C ASP A 33 11.59 11.68 -3.83
N HIS A 34 12.45 10.66 -3.76
CA HIS A 34 12.21 9.47 -2.95
C HIS A 34 12.17 9.76 -1.45
N GLU A 35 13.06 10.61 -0.94
CA GLU A 35 13.11 10.94 0.49
C GLU A 35 11.93 11.81 0.90
N ALA A 36 11.53 12.76 0.05
CA ALA A 36 10.32 13.54 0.23
C ALA A 36 9.07 12.63 0.22
N PHE A 37 9.01 11.66 -0.68
CA PHE A 37 7.95 10.65 -0.75
C PHE A 37 7.85 9.84 0.54
N VAL A 38 8.96 9.26 1.02
CA VAL A 38 8.97 8.44 2.25
C VAL A 38 8.60 9.29 3.46
N THR A 39 9.14 10.51 3.57
CA THR A 39 8.84 11.43 4.67
C THR A 39 7.34 11.79 4.71
N ALA A 40 6.77 12.15 3.57
CA ALA A 40 5.34 12.44 3.45
C ALA A 40 4.49 11.21 3.78
N LEU A 41 4.89 10.03 3.28
CA LEU A 41 4.19 8.77 3.53
C LEU A 41 4.17 8.42 5.01
N LEU A 42 5.29 8.55 5.71
CA LEU A 42 5.38 8.33 7.17
C LEU A 42 4.41 9.23 7.95
N GLY A 43 4.30 10.50 7.55
CA GLY A 43 3.35 11.45 8.14
C GLY A 43 1.88 11.03 7.97
N VAL A 44 1.55 10.31 6.89
CA VAL A 44 0.19 9.83 6.62
C VAL A 44 -0.09 8.48 7.27
N ILE A 45 0.87 7.55 7.22
CA ILE A 45 0.67 6.20 7.76
C ILE A 45 0.81 6.15 9.28
N GLY A 46 1.38 7.19 9.90
CA GLY A 46 1.39 7.37 11.35
C GLY A 46 2.59 6.75 12.06
N GLY A 47 3.69 6.46 11.36
CA GLY A 47 4.91 5.97 12.00
C GLY A 47 5.75 5.02 11.15
N HIS A 48 6.98 4.77 11.61
CA HIS A 48 7.95 3.88 10.98
C HIS A 48 7.64 2.39 11.18
N ASP A 49 6.92 2.05 12.25
CA ASP A 49 6.44 0.70 12.56
C ASP A 49 5.55 0.11 11.44
N ARG A 50 4.93 0.99 10.66
CA ARG A 50 4.07 0.63 9.52
C ARG A 50 4.82 0.60 8.20
N LEU A 51 6.06 1.05 8.15
CA LEU A 51 6.92 1.00 6.96
C LEU A 51 7.80 -0.25 7.04
N LEU A 52 7.46 -1.28 6.26
CA LEU A 52 8.16 -2.56 6.29
C LEU A 52 9.47 -2.51 5.49
N ALA A 53 9.45 -1.82 4.35
CA ALA A 53 10.59 -1.64 3.49
C ALA A 53 10.36 -0.46 2.54
N HIS A 54 11.44 0.12 2.04
CA HIS A 54 11.40 1.01 0.89
C HIS A 54 12.71 0.88 0.11
N HIS A 55 12.69 1.32 -1.14
CA HIS A 55 13.90 1.33 -1.95
C HIS A 55 13.93 2.57 -2.83
N ARG A 56 15.14 3.12 -3.05
CA ARG A 56 15.39 4.33 -3.86
C ARG A 56 14.89 4.27 -5.31
N SER A 57 14.48 3.09 -5.76
CA SER A 57 13.81 2.91 -7.06
C SER A 57 12.36 3.42 -7.07
N GLY A 58 11.87 3.98 -5.97
CA GLY A 58 10.57 4.67 -5.92
C GLY A 58 9.43 3.79 -5.41
N PHE A 59 9.65 2.96 -4.39
CA PHE A 59 8.53 2.28 -3.72
C PHE A 59 8.70 2.18 -2.22
N ALA A 60 7.56 2.00 -1.54
CA ALA A 60 7.46 1.62 -0.14
C ALA A 60 6.47 0.45 0.03
N LEU A 61 6.78 -0.44 0.96
CA LEU A 61 5.89 -1.49 1.45
C LEU A 61 5.41 -1.09 2.84
N VAL A 62 4.10 -0.99 3.00
CA VAL A 62 3.49 -0.54 4.26
C VAL A 62 2.47 -1.54 4.77
N ARG A 63 2.36 -1.65 6.10
CA ARG A 63 1.31 -2.40 6.79
C ARG A 63 0.32 -1.42 7.41
N ILE A 64 -0.89 -1.37 6.89
CA ILE A 64 -1.93 -0.42 7.29
C ILE A 64 -3.34 -1.05 7.17
N PRO A 65 -4.36 -0.47 7.81
CA PRO A 65 -5.75 -0.85 7.58
C PRO A 65 -6.18 -0.61 6.13
N PHE A 66 -7.09 -1.46 5.63
CA PHE A 66 -7.60 -1.37 4.26
C PHE A 66 -8.20 0.00 3.93
N ASP A 67 -8.95 0.64 4.83
CA ASP A 67 -9.50 1.98 4.56
C ASP A 67 -8.40 3.03 4.37
N ARG A 68 -7.28 2.90 5.10
CA ARG A 68 -6.14 3.82 4.97
C ARG A 68 -5.47 3.67 3.60
N SER A 69 -5.35 2.46 3.06
CA SER A 69 -4.81 2.24 1.71
C SER A 69 -5.69 2.88 0.63
N ARG A 70 -7.02 2.84 0.80
CA ARG A 70 -7.97 3.55 -0.07
C ARG A 70 -7.81 5.07 -0.01
N ARG A 71 -7.51 5.62 1.17
CA ARG A 71 -7.23 7.06 1.33
C ARG A 71 -5.91 7.46 0.68
N LEU A 72 -4.85 6.66 0.82
CA LEU A 72 -3.56 6.91 0.16
C LEU A 72 -3.71 7.04 -1.36
N ARG A 73 -4.55 6.19 -1.97
CA ARG A 73 -4.79 6.23 -3.43
C ARG A 73 -5.42 7.55 -3.92
N ARG A 74 -5.94 8.39 -3.03
CA ARG A 74 -6.52 9.70 -3.36
C ARG A 74 -5.51 10.84 -3.27
N LEU A 75 -4.29 10.58 -2.80
CA LEU A 75 -3.27 11.60 -2.67
C LEU A 75 -2.63 11.89 -4.04
N PRO A 76 -2.45 13.17 -4.42
CA PRO A 76 -2.02 13.55 -5.77
C PRO A 76 -0.58 13.16 -6.11
N TRP A 77 0.24 12.88 -5.10
CA TRP A 77 1.64 12.47 -5.25
C TRP A 77 1.82 10.93 -5.21
N ILE A 78 0.73 10.18 -5.10
CA ILE A 78 0.71 8.71 -5.15
C ILE A 78 0.24 8.25 -6.52
N ALA A 79 1.04 7.43 -7.19
CA ALA A 79 0.63 6.79 -8.45
C ALA A 79 -0.14 5.50 -8.19
N THR A 80 0.38 4.63 -7.33
CA THR A 80 -0.17 3.29 -7.12
C THR A 80 -0.27 2.95 -5.65
N VAL A 81 -1.38 2.30 -5.29
CA VAL A 81 -1.54 1.54 -4.04
C VAL A 81 -2.08 0.16 -4.42
N GLY A 82 -1.30 -0.88 -4.18
CA GLY A 82 -1.65 -2.26 -4.53
C GLY A 82 -1.45 -3.21 -3.36
N GLY A 83 -2.44 -4.05 -3.07
CA GLY A 83 -2.29 -5.11 -2.06
C GLY A 83 -1.29 -6.16 -2.53
N VAL A 84 -0.38 -6.57 -1.65
CA VAL A 84 0.64 -7.58 -1.94
C VAL A 84 0.74 -8.57 -0.79
N SER A 85 1.03 -9.83 -1.12
CA SER A 85 1.49 -10.79 -0.11
C SER A 85 2.96 -10.52 0.17
N PHE A 86 3.29 -10.19 1.41
CA PHE A 86 4.65 -9.92 1.84
C PHE A 86 5.00 -10.83 3.00
N ASP A 87 6.08 -11.58 2.83
CA ASP A 87 6.68 -12.42 3.86
C ASP A 87 7.95 -11.73 4.36
N PRO A 88 7.93 -11.16 5.57
CA PRO A 88 9.08 -10.43 6.13
C PRO A 88 10.28 -11.33 6.38
N GLU A 89 10.10 -12.60 6.72
CA GLU A 89 11.19 -13.55 6.95
C GLU A 89 11.90 -13.87 5.64
N ARG A 90 11.12 -14.13 4.59
CA ARG A 90 11.66 -14.38 3.25
C ARG A 90 12.32 -13.14 2.68
N PHE A 91 11.79 -11.95 2.95
CA PHE A 91 12.42 -10.69 2.55
C PHE A 91 13.76 -10.50 3.25
N ALA A 92 13.79 -10.61 4.59
CA ALA A 92 15.00 -10.52 5.42
C ALA A 92 16.12 -11.44 4.93
N ALA A 93 15.79 -12.70 4.60
CA ALA A 93 16.73 -13.68 4.06
C ALA A 93 17.37 -13.27 2.72
N VAL A 94 16.66 -12.51 1.88
CA VAL A 94 17.15 -12.04 0.56
C VAL A 94 17.97 -10.75 0.67
N VAL A 95 17.56 -9.81 1.52
CA VAL A 95 18.28 -8.54 1.74
C VAL A 95 19.42 -8.62 2.76
N GLY A 96 19.62 -9.77 3.41
CA GLY A 96 20.70 -9.98 4.39
C GLY A 96 20.55 -9.18 5.68
N GLY A 97 19.34 -8.69 5.98
CA GLY A 97 19.02 -7.93 7.18
C GLY A 97 18.16 -8.76 8.16
N ASN A 98 18.18 -8.40 9.44
CA ASN A 98 17.24 -8.99 10.41
C ASN A 98 15.79 -8.59 10.07
N PRO A 99 14.80 -9.48 10.27
CA PRO A 99 13.40 -9.12 10.05
C PRO A 99 12.98 -7.96 10.96
N PRO A 100 12.12 -7.04 10.48
CA PRO A 100 11.57 -5.99 11.34
C PRO A 100 10.75 -6.63 12.46
N THR A 101 11.09 -6.28 13.71
CA THR A 101 10.41 -6.69 14.95
C THR A 101 9.04 -6.07 15.10
#